data_AF-X1NE65-F1
#
_entry.id   AF-X1NE65-F1
#
_cell.length_a   1.000
_cell.length_b   1.000
_cell.length_c   1.000
_cell.angle_alpha   90.00
_cell.angle_beta   90.00
_cell.angle_gamma   90.00
#
_symmetry.space_group_name_H-M   'P 1'
#
loop_
_entity.id
_entity.type
_entity.pdbx_description
1 polymer ?
#
loop_
_entity_poly.entity_id
_entity_poly.type
_entity_poly.pdbx_seq_one_letter_code
_entity_poly.pdbx_strand_id
1 'polypeptide(L)'
;MKNKAVFLDRDGTVNKEVEYLSDPKEFKLLPKVAGAIKLLNKNNFKVIVVTNQAGVGRGYFTEQKLEEIHQEMKHQLKKKG
;
A
#
# COMPACT_ATOMS: atom_id res chain seq x y z
N MET A 1 24.04 4.30 13.64
CA MET A 1 23.03 3.20 13.61
C MET A 1 22.69 2.89 12.16
N LYS A 2 22.59 1.61 11.76
CA LYS A 2 22.19 1.24 10.38
C LYS A 2 20.68 1.42 10.22
N ASN A 3 20.24 2.32 9.34
CA ASN A 3 18.83 2.51 8.98
C ASN A 3 18.41 1.44 7.97
N LYS A 4 17.89 0.31 8.45
CA LYS A 4 17.40 -0.77 7.58
C LYS A 4 16.04 -0.38 6.98
N ALA A 5 15.83 -0.68 5.70
CA ALA A 5 14.57 -0.43 5.02
C ALA A 5 14.17 -1.62 4.15
N VAL A 6 12.87 -1.78 3.95
CA VAL A 6 12.27 -2.69 2.98
C VAL A 6 11.36 -1.85 2.08
N PHE A 7 11.61 -1.91 0.78
CA PHE A 7 10.79 -1.26 -0.23
C PHE A 7 9.81 -2.28 -0.79
N LEU A 8 8.53 -1.92 -0.82
CA LEU A 8 7.45 -2.78 -1.30
C LEU A 8 6.71 -2.08 -2.44
N ASP A 9 6.38 -2.85 -3.47
CA ASP A 9 5.34 -2.41 -4.41
C ASP A 9 3.96 -2.43 -3.72
N ARG A 10 2.97 -1.75 -4.30
CA ARG A 10 1.61 -1.67 -3.78
C ARG A 10 0.72 -2.74 -4.41
N ASP A 11 0.46 -2.64 -5.70
CA ASP A 11 -0.51 -3.47 -6.42
C ASP A 11 0.09 -4.86 -6.70
N GLY A 12 -0.60 -5.93 -6.31
CA GLY A 12 -0.08 -7.30 -6.40
C GLY A 12 0.91 -7.70 -5.30
N THR A 13 1.37 -6.75 -4.47
CA THR A 13 2.32 -7.00 -3.37
C THR A 13 1.73 -6.70 -1.99
N VAL A 14 1.15 -5.51 -1.79
CA VAL A 14 0.47 -5.11 -0.55
C VAL A 14 -1.03 -5.41 -0.66
N ASN A 15 -1.66 -5.02 -1.76
CA ASN A 15 -3.05 -5.34 -2.10
C ASN A 15 -3.14 -6.29 -3.27
N LYS A 16 -4.33 -6.90 -3.43
CA LYS A 16 -4.68 -7.60 -4.66
C LYS A 16 -4.55 -6.64 -5.84
N GLU A 17 -3.94 -7.10 -6.92
CA GLU A 17 -3.86 -6.35 -8.16
C GLU A 17 -5.26 -6.11 -8.74
N VAL A 18 -5.52 -4.84 -9.08
CA VAL A 18 -6.73 -4.35 -9.75
C VAL A 18 -6.24 -3.35 -10.79
N GLU A 19 -6.60 -3.58 -12.05
CA GLU A 19 -6.23 -2.67 -13.14
C GLU A 19 -6.82 -1.28 -12.87
N TYR A 20 -5.95 -0.28 -12.76
CA TYR A 20 -6.32 1.11 -12.43
C TYR A 20 -7.26 1.23 -11.21
N LEU A 21 -6.87 0.61 -10.09
CA LEU A 21 -7.58 0.73 -8.82
C LEU A 21 -7.96 2.20 -8.54
N SER A 22 -9.26 2.49 -8.60
CA SER A 22 -9.82 3.83 -8.53
C SER A 22 -10.95 3.97 -7.51
N ASP A 23 -11.45 2.87 -6.92
CA ASP A 23 -12.36 2.89 -5.79
C ASP A 23 -11.66 2.34 -4.52
N PRO A 24 -11.54 3.11 -3.43
CA PRO A 24 -11.02 2.61 -2.15
C PRO A 24 -11.69 1.34 -1.66
N LYS A 25 -12.98 1.11 -1.95
CA LYS A 25 -13.71 -0.10 -1.54
C LYS A 25 -13.18 -1.38 -2.19
N GLU A 26 -12.49 -1.26 -3.32
CA GLU A 26 -11.84 -2.38 -4.00
C GLU A 26 -10.44 -2.69 -3.44
N PHE A 27 -9.89 -1.80 -2.60
CA PHE A 27 -8.61 -2.03 -1.94
C PHE A 27 -8.72 -3.21 -0.96
N LYS A 28 -8.02 -4.30 -1.27
CA LYS A 28 -8.00 -5.51 -0.45
C LYS A 28 -6.57 -5.92 -0.17
N LEU A 29 -6.14 -5.82 1.09
CA LEU A 29 -4.84 -6.35 1.52
C LEU A 29 -4.72 -7.84 1.18
N LEU A 30 -3.56 -8.23 0.66
CA LEU A 30 -3.25 -9.65 0.51
C LEU A 30 -3.13 -10.32 1.89
N PRO A 31 -3.44 -11.62 1.98
CA PRO A 31 -3.28 -12.37 3.22
C PRO A 31 -1.86 -12.23 3.79
N LYS A 32 -1.75 -12.18 5.12
CA LYS A 32 -0.48 -12.10 5.88
C LYS A 32 0.35 -10.83 5.70
N VAL A 33 0.07 -9.95 4.73
CA VAL A 33 0.84 -8.71 4.49
C VAL A 33 0.90 -7.82 5.73
N ALA A 34 -0.24 -7.56 6.38
CA ALA A 34 -0.26 -6.73 7.59
C ALA A 34 0.62 -7.32 8.71
N GLY A 35 0.61 -8.65 8.88
CA GLY A 35 1.46 -9.36 9.83
C GLY A 35 2.95 -9.26 9.47
N ALA A 36 3.30 -9.37 8.19
CA ALA A 36 4.67 -9.23 7.69
C ALA A 36 5.20 -7.81 7.92
N ILE A 37 4.42 -6.78 7.57
CA ILE A 37 4.78 -5.38 7.82
C ILE A 37 4.94 -5.11 9.31
N LYS A 38 4.04 -5.62 10.15
CA LYS A 38 4.17 -5.53 11.61
C LYS A 38 5.47 -6.17 12.12
N LEU A 39 5.84 -7.34 11.58
CA LEU A 39 7.08 -8.03 11.95
C LEU A 39 8.32 -7.22 11.54
N LEU A 40 8.33 -6.63 10.35
CA LEU A 40 9.41 -5.76 9.88
C LEU A 40 9.55 -4.52 10.77
N ASN A 41 8.44 -3.84 11.06
CA ASN A 41 8.42 -2.69 11.95
C ASN A 41 8.95 -3.03 13.34
N LYS A 42 8.55 -4.17 13.93
CA LYS A 42 9.06 -4.66 15.22
C LYS A 42 10.57 -4.95 15.21
N ASN A 43 11.16 -5.22 14.05
CA ASN A 43 12.58 -5.51 13.87
C ASN A 43 13.40 -4.29 13.39
N ASN A 44 12.85 -3.08 13.59
CA ASN A 44 13.47 -1.80 13.25
C ASN A 44 13.80 -1.63 11.75
N PHE A 45 12.96 -2.20 10.87
CA PHE A 45 12.98 -1.88 9.45
C PHE A 45 11.98 -0.73 9.18
N LYS A 46 12.41 0.23 8.36
CA LYS A 46 11.48 1.18 7.72
C LYS A 46 10.81 0.47 6.55
N VAL A 47 9.50 0.27 6.61
CA VAL A 47 8.71 -0.23 5.48
C VAL A 47 8.26 0.95 4.63
N ILE A 48 8.66 0.96 3.36
CA ILE A 48 8.38 2.06 2.42
C ILE A 48 7.65 1.47 1.22
N VAL A 49 6.45 1.97 0.95
CA VAL A 49 5.70 1.59 -0.26
C VAL A 49 6.14 2.52 -1.40
N VAL A 50 6.52 1.93 -2.53
CA VAL A 50 6.90 2.62 -3.76
C VAL A 50 6.02 2.06 -4.86
N THR A 51 5.25 2.90 -5.55
CA THR A 51 4.28 2.43 -6.53
C THR A 51 4.15 3.37 -7.71
N ASN A 52 3.96 2.81 -8.90
CA ASN A 52 3.65 3.57 -10.11
C ASN A 52 2.13 3.70 -10.27
N GLN A 53 1.61 4.93 -10.30
CA GLN A 53 0.18 5.22 -10.39
C GLN A 53 -0.17 5.95 -11.69
N ALA A 54 0.20 5.32 -12.81
CA ALA A 54 0.02 5.88 -14.16
C ALA A 54 -1.44 6.25 -14.50
N GLY A 55 -2.43 5.66 -13.81
CA GLY A 55 -3.85 6.01 -13.98
C GLY A 55 -4.15 7.49 -13.69
N VAL A 56 -3.38 8.13 -12.81
CA VAL A 56 -3.47 9.58 -12.56
C VAL A 56 -3.05 10.38 -13.80
N GLY A 57 -1.85 10.13 -14.31
CA GLY A 57 -1.32 10.83 -15.48
C GLY A 57 -2.11 10.56 -16.77
N ARG A 58 -2.82 9.43 -16.83
CA ARG A 58 -3.74 9.08 -17.93
C ARG A 58 -5.15 9.65 -17.77
N GLY A 59 -5.47 10.27 -16.63
CA GLY A 59 -6.78 10.87 -16.37
C GLY A 59 -7.89 9.88 -16.00
N TYR A 60 -7.56 8.64 -15.61
CA TYR A 60 -8.55 7.65 -15.19
C TYR A 60 -9.12 7.96 -13.80
N PHE A 61 -8.32 8.60 -12.94
CA PHE A 61 -8.76 9.08 -11.63
C PHE A 61 -7.87 10.24 -11.16
N THR A 62 -8.35 10.99 -10.16
CA THR A 62 -7.65 12.17 -9.62
C THR A 62 -6.62 11.78 -8.55
N GLU A 63 -5.67 12.67 -8.27
CA GLU A 63 -4.76 12.52 -7.12
C GLU A 63 -5.51 12.43 -5.79
N GLN A 64 -6.63 13.14 -5.65
CA GLN A 64 -7.50 13.03 -4.47
C GLN A 64 -8.02 11.60 -4.32
N LYS A 65 -8.47 10.97 -5.41
CA LYS A 65 -8.94 9.59 -5.37
C LYS A 65 -7.81 8.62 -5.02
N LEU A 66 -6.61 8.86 -5.53
CA LEU A 66 -5.42 8.11 -5.16
C LEU A 66 -5.12 8.24 -3.66
N GLU A 67 -5.25 9.43 -3.08
CA GLU A 67 -5.04 9.62 -1.64
C GLU A 67 -6.10 8.88 -0.81
N GLU A 68 -7.37 8.86 -1.23
CA GLU A 68 -8.42 8.06 -0.57
C GLU A 68 -8.05 6.56 -0.54
N ILE A 69 -7.47 6.03 -1.62
CA ILE A 69 -6.97 4.65 -1.68
C ILE A 69 -5.81 4.44 -0.69
N HIS A 70 -4.88 5.40 -0.62
CA HIS A 70 -3.78 5.34 0.34
C HIS A 70 -4.26 5.43 1.79
N GLN A 71 -5.32 6.18 2.07
CA GLN A 71 -5.92 6.24 3.40
C GLN A 71 -6.59 4.91 3.77
N GLU A 72 -7.28 4.26 2.84
CA GLU A 72 -7.84 2.93 3.07
C GLU A 72 -6.74 1.89 3.31
N MET A 73 -5.63 1.95 2.55
CA MET A 73 -4.46 1.12 2.81
C MET A 73 -3.93 1.29 4.24
N LYS A 74 -3.70 2.54 4.67
CA LYS A 74 -3.22 2.86 6.02
C LYS A 74 -4.23 2.38 7.07
N HIS A 75 -5.52 2.56 6.83
CA HIS A 75 -6.59 2.09 7.71
C HIS A 75 -6.55 0.57 7.89
N GLN A 76 -6.51 -0.21 6.81
CA GLN A 76 -6.47 -1.67 6.90
C GLN A 76 -5.19 -2.18 7.55
N LEU A 77 -4.03 -1.56 7.25
CA LEU A 77 -2.76 -1.90 7.89
C LEU A 77 -2.83 -1.65 9.39
N LYS A 78 -3.29 -0.47 9.83
CA LYS A 78 -3.45 -0.16 11.26
C LYS A 78 -4.41 -1.12 11.98
N LYS A 79 -5.49 -1.53 11.31
CA LYS A 79 -6.50 -2.44 11.89
C LYS A 79 -6.00 -3.88 12.01
N LYS A 80 -5.18 -4.35 11.05
CA LYS A 80 -4.76 -5.76 10.93
C LYS A 80 -3.29 -6.00 11.33
N GLY A 81 -2.51 -4.95 11.58
CA GLY A 81 -1.05 -4.98 11.78
C GLY A 81 -0.56 -3.93 12.77
#